data_AF-A0A836G7Y1-F1
#
_entry.id   AF-A0A836G7Y1-F1
#
_cell.length_a   1.000
_cell.length_b   1.000
_cell.length_c   1.000
_cell.angle_alpha   90.00
_cell.angle_beta   90.00
_cell.angle_gamma   90.00
#
_symmetry.space_group_name_H-M   'P 1'
#
loop_
_entity.id
_entity.type
_entity.pdbx_description
1 polymer ?
#
loop_
_entity_poly.entity_id
_entity_poly.type
_entity_poly.pdbx_seq_one_letter_code
_entity_poly.pdbx_strand_id
1 'polypeptide(L)'
;MPAQTAASSGGAHTMRDFSMECSVRLPLPDAASASVLWRVLKTDPSIAGTLKEVYWWNEDPSQRTVAVTIQAASKRDLRSAVGSLLEQAKLVVRTLRVYPPTTAATNATDAG
;
A
#
# COMPACT_ATOMS: atom_id res chain seq x y z
N MET A 1 45.99 -25.62 29.06
CA MET A 1 45.43 -24.24 29.16
C MET A 1 44.29 -24.13 28.17
N PRO A 2 43.01 -24.18 28.58
CA PRO A 2 41.89 -23.85 27.70
C PRO A 2 41.60 -22.34 27.78
N ALA A 3 41.44 -21.67 26.63
CA ALA A 3 40.86 -20.34 26.56
C ALA A 3 39.68 -20.38 25.59
N GLN A 4 38.49 -20.52 26.18
CA GLN A 4 37.25 -20.05 25.55
C GLN A 4 37.31 -18.53 25.47
N THR A 5 36.77 -17.92 24.41
CA THR A 5 35.71 -16.90 24.51
C THR A 5 35.13 -16.68 23.12
N ALA A 6 33.87 -17.08 22.96
CA ALA A 6 33.01 -16.71 21.85
C ALA A 6 32.47 -15.29 22.08
N ALA A 7 32.48 -14.47 21.03
CA ALA A 7 31.63 -13.28 20.94
C ALA A 7 31.51 -12.86 19.46
N SER A 8 30.85 -13.69 18.65
CA SER A 8 30.46 -13.30 17.29
C SER A 8 29.18 -12.47 17.36
N SER A 9 29.37 -11.16 17.22
CA SER A 9 28.46 -10.20 16.58
C SER A 9 26.97 -10.33 16.92
N GLY A 10 26.56 -9.58 17.95
CA GLY A 10 25.17 -9.16 18.06
C GLY A 10 24.77 -8.42 16.78
N GLY A 11 23.90 -9.05 15.99
CA GLY A 11 23.24 -8.44 14.86
C GLY A 11 22.30 -7.35 15.37
N ALA A 12 22.83 -6.14 15.53
CA ALA A 12 22.00 -4.95 15.59
C ALA A 12 21.32 -4.82 14.23
N HIS A 13 20.12 -5.40 14.11
CA HIS A 13 19.14 -4.93 13.16
C HIS A 13 19.02 -3.43 13.40
N THR A 14 19.65 -2.65 12.53
CA THR A 14 19.52 -1.19 12.50
C THR A 14 18.05 -0.90 12.39
N MET A 15 17.43 -0.60 13.52
CA MET A 15 16.10 -0.04 13.62
C MET A 15 16.22 1.28 12.85
N ARG A 16 15.82 1.28 11.58
CA ARG A 16 15.83 2.52 10.79
C ARG A 16 14.85 3.43 11.50
N ASP A 17 15.36 4.45 12.16
CA ASP A 17 14.55 5.49 12.78
C ASP A 17 13.81 6.24 11.67
N PHE A 18 12.63 5.77 11.31
CA PHE A 18 11.75 6.47 10.40
C PHE A 18 11.15 7.65 11.15
N SER A 19 11.76 8.82 11.00
CA SER A 19 11.37 10.06 11.68
C SER A 19 10.24 10.81 11.00
N MET A 20 9.87 10.42 9.78
CA MET A 20 8.87 11.10 8.95
C MET A 20 7.81 10.12 8.47
N GLU A 21 6.55 10.56 8.51
CA GLU A 21 5.39 9.79 8.05
C GLU A 21 4.52 10.63 7.11
N CYS A 22 3.95 9.99 6.09
CA CYS A 22 2.92 10.55 5.24
C CYS A 22 1.77 9.54 5.09
N SER A 23 0.56 9.99 5.44
CA SER A 23 -0.65 9.16 5.39
C SER A 23 -1.59 9.72 4.33
N VAL A 24 -1.94 8.89 3.36
CA VAL A 24 -2.77 9.24 2.19
C VAL A 24 -4.06 8.44 2.23
N ARG A 25 -5.18 9.12 1.99
CA ARG A 25 -6.51 8.50 1.88
C ARG A 25 -6.99 8.63 0.44
N LEU A 26 -7.37 7.51 -0.16
CA LEU A 26 -7.80 7.41 -1.55
C LEU A 26 -9.25 6.90 -1.58
N PRO A 27 -10.24 7.80 -1.64
CA PRO A 27 -11.65 7.43 -1.76
C PRO A 27 -11.99 7.06 -3.20
N LEU A 28 -12.67 5.93 -3.39
CA LEU A 28 -13.13 5.40 -4.67
C LEU A 28 -14.66 5.42 -4.75
N PRO A 29 -15.26 5.39 -5.96
CA PRO A 29 -16.71 5.45 -6.12
C PRO A 29 -17.43 4.23 -5.51
N ASP A 30 -16.78 3.07 -5.52
CA ASP A 30 -17.35 1.79 -5.08
C ASP A 30 -16.29 0.88 -4.43
N ALA A 31 -16.76 -0.10 -3.65
CA ALA A 31 -15.92 -1.01 -2.88
C ALA A 31 -15.13 -2.00 -3.76
N ALA A 32 -15.65 -2.36 -4.94
CA ALA A 32 -14.95 -3.28 -5.84
C ALA A 32 -13.71 -2.60 -6.44
N SER A 33 -13.86 -1.35 -6.89
CA SER A 33 -12.76 -0.49 -7.33
C SER A 33 -11.73 -0.25 -6.22
N ALA A 34 -12.19 0.02 -5.01
CA ALA A 34 -11.32 0.17 -3.85
C ALA A 34 -10.55 -1.13 -3.53
N SER A 35 -11.19 -2.29 -3.67
CA SER A 35 -10.57 -3.61 -3.44
C SER A 35 -9.47 -3.92 -4.45
N VAL A 36 -9.68 -3.58 -5.73
CA VAL A 36 -8.65 -3.68 -6.76
C VAL A 36 -7.48 -2.77 -6.41
N LEU A 37 -7.73 -1.50 -6.08
CA LEU A 37 -6.68 -0.56 -5.72
C LEU A 37 -5.88 -1.04 -4.49
N TRP A 38 -6.56 -1.44 -3.42
CA TRP A 38 -5.91 -1.96 -2.21
C TRP A 38 -4.98 -3.13 -2.53
N ARG A 39 -5.44 -4.09 -3.34
CA ARG A 39 -4.65 -5.26 -3.73
C ARG A 39 -3.41 -4.85 -4.54
N VAL A 40 -3.56 -3.96 -5.51
CA VAL A 40 -2.43 -3.48 -6.32
C VAL A 40 -1.42 -2.74 -5.46
N LEU A 41 -1.86 -1.79 -4.62
CA LEU A 41 -0.96 -0.99 -3.78
C LEU A 41 -0.24 -1.82 -2.72
N LYS A 42 -0.87 -2.90 -2.23
CA LYS A 42 -0.29 -3.84 -1.26
C LYS A 42 0.78 -4.74 -1.88
N THR A 43 0.60 -5.15 -3.14
CA THR A 43 1.57 -5.97 -3.88
C THR A 43 2.72 -5.16 -4.46
N ASP A 44 2.48 -3.89 -4.76
CA ASP A 44 3.52 -2.97 -5.24
C ASP A 44 4.69 -2.87 -4.24
N PRO A 45 5.95 -3.02 -4.66
CA PRO A 45 7.09 -2.99 -3.75
C PRO A 45 7.31 -1.57 -3.18
N SER A 46 7.73 -1.51 -1.91
CA SER A 46 8.13 -0.26 -1.28
C SER A 46 9.47 0.22 -1.83
N ILE A 47 9.67 1.55 -1.89
CA ILE A 47 10.96 2.12 -2.25
C ILE A 47 11.99 1.81 -1.16
N ALA A 48 13.21 1.45 -1.55
CA ALA A 48 14.32 1.24 -0.62
C ALA A 48 14.49 2.45 0.31
N GLY A 49 14.58 2.20 1.63
CA GLY A 49 14.65 3.27 2.63
C GLY A 49 13.30 3.76 3.14
N THR A 50 12.18 3.15 2.70
CA THR A 50 10.83 3.45 3.20
C THR A 50 10.12 2.21 3.74
N LEU A 51 9.14 2.44 4.60
CA LEU A 51 8.16 1.46 5.06
C LEU A 51 6.80 1.89 4.53
N LYS A 52 6.03 0.98 3.93
CA LYS A 52 4.70 1.24 3.37
C LYS A 52 3.70 0.29 4.01
N GLU A 53 2.65 0.85 4.57
CA GLU A 53 1.52 0.11 5.11
C GLU A 53 0.25 0.49 4.36
N VAL A 54 -0.48 -0.52 3.89
CA VAL A 54 -1.72 -0.34 3.11
C VAL A 54 -2.86 -1.03 3.84
N TYR A 55 -3.90 -0.29 4.19
CA TYR A 55 -5.00 -0.76 5.00
C TYR A 55 -6.32 -0.14 4.58
N TRP A 56 -7.42 -0.72 5.05
CA TRP A 56 -8.76 -0.18 4.85
C TRP A 56 -8.98 0.98 5.81
N TRP A 57 -9.57 2.07 5.32
CA TRP A 57 -9.90 3.18 6.21
C TRP A 57 -11.04 2.78 7.16
N ASN A 58 -10.72 2.66 8.45
CA ASN A 58 -11.66 2.13 9.45
C ASN A 58 -12.90 3.02 9.68
N GLU A 59 -12.81 4.33 9.41
CA GLU A 59 -13.96 5.24 9.54
C GLU A 59 -14.89 5.20 8.32
N ASP A 60 -14.53 4.44 7.27
CA ASP A 60 -15.40 4.22 6.11
C ASP A 60 -16.03 2.81 6.17
N PRO A 61 -17.25 2.67 6.73
CA PRO A 61 -17.93 1.38 6.84
C PRO A 61 -18.27 0.78 5.48
N SER A 62 -18.24 1.58 4.42
CA SER A 62 -18.54 1.13 3.05
C SER A 62 -17.33 0.55 2.32
N GLN A 63 -16.14 0.54 2.96
CA GLN A 63 -14.88 0.02 2.41
C GLN A 63 -14.54 0.60 1.03
N ARG A 64 -14.84 1.89 0.81
CA ARG A 64 -14.55 2.61 -0.43
C ARG A 64 -13.25 3.39 -0.37
N THR A 65 -12.66 3.51 0.81
CA THR A 65 -11.47 4.31 1.03
C THR A 65 -10.28 3.43 1.41
N VAL A 66 -9.23 3.50 0.60
CA VAL A 66 -7.94 2.85 0.87
C VAL A 66 -7.03 3.87 1.55
N ALA A 67 -6.43 3.49 2.67
CA ALA A 67 -5.45 4.29 3.37
C ALA A 67 -4.05 3.69 3.19
N VAL A 68 -3.06 4.58 3.00
CA VAL A 68 -1.66 4.20 2.87
C VAL A 68 -0.82 5.09 3.78
N THR A 69 -0.01 4.47 4.62
CA THR A 69 0.99 5.16 5.45
C THR A 69 2.37 4.83 4.92
N ILE A 70 3.18 5.85 4.65
CA ILE A 70 4.56 5.72 4.23
C ILE A 70 5.44 6.39 5.27
N GLN A 71 6.40 5.65 5.79
CA GLN A 71 7.41 6.15 6.71
C GLN A 71 8.79 6.13 6.04
N ALA A 72 9.61 7.15 6.34
CA ALA A 72 10.96 7.28 5.79
C ALA A 72 11.88 8.01 6.77
N ALA A 73 13.19 7.79 6.63
CA ALA A 73 14.21 8.50 7.41
C ALA A 73 14.57 9.86 6.78
N SER A 74 14.21 10.09 5.51
CA SER A 74 14.50 11.33 4.80
C SER A 74 13.30 11.86 4.01
N LYS A 75 13.21 13.18 3.90
CA LYS A 75 12.18 13.86 3.10
C LYS A 75 12.26 13.50 1.61
N ARG A 76 13.47 13.23 1.11
CA ARG A 76 13.70 12.85 -0.29
C ARG A 76 13.08 11.50 -0.58
N ASP A 77 13.32 10.52 0.29
CA ASP A 77 12.80 9.16 0.13
C ASP A 77 11.28 9.15 0.31
N LEU A 78 10.76 9.90 1.29
CA LEU A 78 9.32 10.08 1.50
C LEU A 78 8.65 10.68 0.25
N ARG A 79 9.21 11.77 -0.29
CA ARG A 79 8.69 12.42 -1.50
C ARG A 79 8.70 11.47 -2.69
N SER A 80 9.78 10.71 -2.88
CA SER A 80 9.90 9.74 -3.96
C SER A 80 8.84 8.64 -3.83
N ALA A 81 8.68 8.08 -2.62
CA ALA A 81 7.73 7.00 -2.35
C ALA A 81 6.27 7.45 -2.49
N VAL A 82 5.91 8.61 -1.95
CA VAL A 82 4.57 9.19 -2.11
C VAL A 82 4.30 9.50 -3.59
N GLY A 83 5.27 10.06 -4.32
CA GLY A 83 5.11 10.33 -5.76
C GLY A 83 4.85 9.05 -6.57
N SER A 84 5.65 8.01 -6.32
CA SER A 84 5.47 6.69 -6.96
C SER A 84 4.11 6.08 -6.63
N LEU A 85 3.70 6.13 -5.37
CA LEU A 85 2.39 5.64 -4.93
C LEU A 85 1.24 6.31 -5.70
N LEU A 86 1.30 7.64 -5.84
CA LEU A 86 0.24 8.41 -6.49
C LEU A 86 0.17 8.15 -8.00
N GLU A 87 1.31 8.01 -8.68
CA GLU A 87 1.32 7.64 -10.10
C GLU A 87 0.77 6.22 -10.31
N GLN A 88 1.09 5.28 -9.42
CA GLN A 88 0.51 3.93 -9.48
C GLN A 88 -0.99 3.93 -9.21
N ALA A 89 -1.46 4.66 -8.20
CA ALA A 89 -2.89 4.79 -7.90
C ALA A 89 -3.65 5.43 -9.07
N LYS A 90 -3.08 6.47 -9.69
CA LYS A 90 -3.63 7.14 -10.88
C LYS A 90 -3.72 6.19 -12.06
N LEU A 91 -2.71 5.36 -12.30
CA LEU A 91 -2.75 4.34 -13.34
C LEU A 91 -3.91 3.37 -13.10
N VAL A 92 -4.02 2.84 -11.88
CA VAL A 92 -5.10 1.91 -11.51
C VAL A 92 -6.48 2.57 -11.71
N VAL A 93 -6.68 3.79 -11.24
CA VAL A 93 -7.96 4.51 -11.40
C VAL A 93 -8.27 4.73 -12.88
N ARG A 94 -7.28 5.05 -13.71
CA ARG A 94 -7.48 5.17 -15.17
C ARG A 94 -7.86 3.82 -15.79
N THR A 95 -7.20 2.74 -15.39
CA THR A 95 -7.54 1.39 -15.86
C THR A 95 -8.96 1.01 -15.46
N LEU A 96 -9.38 1.28 -14.22
CA LEU A 96 -10.74 1.00 -13.73
C LEU A 96 -11.80 1.83 -14.46
N ARG A 97 -11.47 3.04 -14.92
CA ARG A 97 -12.39 3.84 -15.75
C ARG A 97 -12.62 3.23 -17.13
N VAL A 98 -11.60 2.58 -17.70
CA VAL A 98 -11.69 1.91 -19.00
C VAL A 98 -12.28 0.51 -18.86
N TYR A 99 -11.91 -0.19 -17.78
CA TYR A 99 -12.29 -1.56 -17.46
C TYR A 99 -12.85 -1.59 -16.03
N PRO A 100 -14.11 -1.17 -15.84
CA PRO A 100 -14.73 -1.21 -14.53
C PRO A 100 -14.78 -2.66 -14.03
N PRO A 101 -14.63 -2.88 -12.71
CA PRO A 101 -14.70 -4.22 -12.15
C PRO A 101 -16.11 -4.77 -12.43
N THR A 102 -16.19 -5.86 -13.20
CA THR A 102 -17.46 -6.52 -13.48
C THR A 102 -18.07 -6.98 -12.17
N THR A 103 -19.12 -6.29 -11.72
CA THR A 103 -20.05 -6.85 -10.75
C THR A 103 -20.71 -8.04 -11.43
N ALA A 104 -20.26 -9.26 -11.09
CA ALA A 104 -20.95 -10.48 -11.46
C ALA A 104 -22.31 -10.52 -10.73
N ALA A 105 -23.28 -9.82 -11.30
CA ALA A 105 -24.70 -9.91 -11.04
C ALA A 105 -25.46 -9.33 -12.26
N THR A 106 -25.12 -9.79 -13.46
CA THR A 106 -26.15 -9.86 -14.51
C THR A 106 -26.82 -11.20 -14.32
N ASN A 107 -27.92 -11.19 -13.56
CA ASN A 107 -28.94 -12.22 -13.71
C ASN A 107 -29.36 -12.17 -15.18
N ALA A 108 -28.85 -13.10 -15.99
CA ALA A 108 -29.45 -13.41 -17.27
C ALA A 108 -30.79 -14.11 -16.97
N THR A 109 -31.80 -13.29 -16.69
CA THR A 109 -33.21 -13.66 -16.73
C THR A 109 -33.82 -12.88 -17.89
N ASP A 110 -33.79 -13.49 -19.07
CA ASP A 110 -34.73 -13.29 -20.19
C ASP A 110 -34.46 -14.45 -21.17
N ALA A 111 -35.21 -15.54 -21.07
CA ALA A 111 -36.42 -15.82 -21.86
C ALA A 111 -36.12 -16.07 -23.35
N GLY A 112 -36.27 -17.33 -23.73
CA GLY A 112 -36.20 -17.87 -25.09
C GLY A 112 -36.45 -19.37 -25.06
#